data_AF-A0A329D214-F1
#
_entry.id   AF-A0A329D214-F1
#
_cell.length_a   1.000
_cell.length_b   1.000
_cell.length_c   1.000
_cell.angle_alpha   90.00
_cell.angle_beta   90.00
_cell.angle_gamma   90.00
#
_symmetry.space_group_name_H-M   'P 1'
#
loop_
_entity.id
_entity.type
_entity.pdbx_description
1 polymer ?
#
loop_
_entity_poly.entity_id
_entity_poly.type
_entity_poly.pdbx_seq_one_letter_code
_entity_poly.pdbx_strand_id
1 'polypeptide(L)'
;MDKLVNLASLTKDEALALARAGGRAILGDVHAVTHVYHDLMSHWLARSMPQAVGQSDDEFGDLVEAVEREFNAGAAEAVSAAREDEKRKQVIERIDDLLTDQTAIAFKMQGLLQFMVEALPDDSQGRLPVKCTLTHLRDDMMQLAENLMDLVREAEHG
;
A
#
# COMPACT_ATOMS: atom_id res chain seq x y z
N MET A 1 -14.18 -26.53 7.15
CA MET A 1 -13.42 -26.83 8.38
C MET A 1 -11.97 -26.92 7.98
N ASP A 2 -11.24 -25.83 8.11
CA ASP A 2 -9.79 -25.87 7.91
C ASP A 2 -9.17 -26.74 9.01
N LYS A 3 -8.26 -27.63 8.61
CA LYS A 3 -7.56 -28.54 9.53
C LYS A 3 -6.74 -27.70 10.51
N LEU A 4 -6.97 -27.87 11.80
CA LEU A 4 -6.09 -27.31 12.84
C LEU A 4 -4.69 -27.94 12.68
N VAL A 5 -3.73 -27.15 12.20
CA VAL A 5 -2.33 -27.56 12.06
C VAL A 5 -1.58 -27.19 13.33
N ASN A 6 -0.93 -28.16 13.96
CA ASN A 6 -0.05 -27.89 15.08
C ASN A 6 1.25 -27.25 14.57
N LEU A 7 1.47 -25.96 14.85
CA LEU A 7 2.69 -25.26 14.43
C LEU A 7 3.97 -25.93 14.96
N ALA A 8 3.90 -26.57 16.13
CA ALA A 8 5.05 -27.24 16.73
C ALA A 8 5.47 -28.53 16.01
N SER A 9 4.64 -29.05 15.09
CA SER A 9 4.98 -30.22 14.27
C SER A 9 5.58 -29.86 12.90
N LEU A 10 5.73 -28.57 12.58
CA LEU A 10 6.27 -28.10 11.31
C LEU A 10 7.77 -27.78 11.43
N THR A 11 8.46 -27.67 10.29
CA THR A 11 9.80 -27.07 10.27
C THR A 11 9.73 -25.60 10.66
N LYS A 12 10.85 -25.02 11.11
CA LYS A 12 10.90 -23.62 11.56
C LYS A 12 10.38 -22.65 10.49
N ASP A 13 10.79 -22.81 9.24
CA ASP A 13 10.42 -21.89 8.16
C ASP A 13 8.94 -22.00 7.80
N GLU A 14 8.39 -23.22 7.79
CA GLU A 14 6.96 -23.46 7.59
C GLU A 14 6.12 -22.90 8.74
N ALA A 15 6.53 -23.11 9.98
CA ALA A 15 5.85 -22.57 11.16
C ALA A 15 5.82 -21.04 11.14
N LEU A 16 6.93 -20.38 10.77
CA LEU A 16 6.99 -18.92 10.64
C LEU A 16 6.13 -18.40 9.49
N ALA A 17 6.13 -19.07 8.35
CA ALA A 17 5.28 -18.70 7.21
C ALA A 17 3.79 -18.82 7.56
N LEU A 18 3.40 -19.92 8.22
CA LEU A 18 2.02 -20.16 8.65
C LEU A 18 1.58 -19.17 9.74
N ALA A 19 2.44 -18.89 10.72
CA ALA A 19 2.17 -17.88 11.76
C ALA A 19 1.98 -16.48 11.17
N ARG A 20 2.83 -16.09 10.20
CA ARG A 20 2.69 -14.83 9.47
C ARG A 20 1.40 -14.79 8.64
N ALA A 21 1.02 -15.89 8.00
CA ALA A 21 -0.25 -15.99 7.29
C ALA A 21 -1.47 -15.87 8.23
N GLY A 22 -1.43 -16.55 9.37
CA GLY A 22 -2.47 -16.46 10.41
C GLY A 22 -2.60 -15.03 10.96
N GLY A 23 -1.48 -14.36 11.25
CA GLY A 23 -1.47 -12.96 11.69
C GLY A 23 -2.07 -11.98 10.68
N ARG A 24 -1.92 -12.22 9.37
CA ARG A 24 -2.59 -11.41 8.34
C ARG A 24 -4.09 -11.67 8.26
N ALA A 25 -4.51 -12.90 8.54
CA ALA A 25 -5.90 -13.33 8.42
C ALA A 25 -6.73 -13.03 9.68
N ILE A 26 -6.10 -12.87 10.85
CA ILE A 26 -6.81 -12.79 12.14
C ILE A 26 -7.78 -11.61 12.23
N LEU A 27 -7.45 -10.46 11.63
CA LEU A 27 -8.35 -9.30 11.59
C LEU A 27 -9.54 -9.49 10.62
N GLY A 28 -9.48 -10.51 9.77
CA GLY A 28 -10.59 -10.97 8.93
C GLY A 28 -11.42 -12.09 9.56
N ASP A 29 -10.97 -12.68 10.66
CA ASP A 29 -11.72 -13.68 11.42
C ASP A 29 -12.71 -12.98 12.34
N VAL A 30 -13.96 -12.91 11.88
CA VAL A 30 -15.05 -12.25 12.62
C VAL A 30 -15.21 -12.84 14.02
N HIS A 31 -15.07 -14.16 14.21
CA HIS A 31 -15.26 -14.76 15.53
C HIS A 31 -14.13 -14.40 16.50
N ALA A 32 -12.87 -14.41 16.04
CA ALA A 32 -11.73 -14.01 16.86
C ALA A 32 -11.80 -12.51 17.22
N VAL A 33 -12.16 -11.66 16.25
CA VAL A 33 -12.25 -10.21 16.44
C VAL A 33 -13.43 -9.83 17.33
N THR A 34 -14.61 -10.45 17.17
CA THR A 34 -15.82 -10.12 17.95
C THR A 34 -15.59 -10.27 19.45
N HIS A 35 -14.87 -11.30 19.90
CA HIS A 35 -14.59 -11.49 21.32
C HIS A 35 -13.75 -10.35 21.92
N VAL A 36 -12.63 -10.03 21.27
CA VAL A 36 -11.74 -8.94 21.72
C VAL A 36 -12.44 -7.58 21.62
N TYR A 37 -13.25 -7.40 20.58
CA TYR A 37 -14.00 -6.18 20.34
C TYR A 37 -15.05 -5.93 21.43
N HIS A 38 -15.80 -6.96 21.82
CA HIS A 38 -16.77 -6.86 22.91
C HIS A 38 -16.08 -6.44 24.22
N ASP A 39 -14.97 -7.10 24.57
CA ASP A 39 -14.21 -6.78 25.78
C ASP A 39 -13.69 -5.32 25.76
N LEU A 40 -13.20 -4.85 24.61
CA LEU A 40 -12.71 -3.49 24.43
C LEU A 40 -13.84 -2.46 24.66
N MET A 41 -14.99 -2.70 24.04
CA MET A 41 -16.16 -1.83 24.15
C MET A 41 -16.70 -1.81 25.58
N SER A 42 -16.88 -2.96 26.22
CA SER A 42 -17.37 -3.05 27.60
C SER A 42 -16.45 -2.35 28.59
N HIS A 43 -15.12 -2.48 28.45
CA HIS A 43 -14.17 -1.74 29.30
C HIS A 43 -14.24 -0.24 29.06
N TRP A 44 -14.37 0.20 27.80
CA TRP A 44 -14.48 1.61 27.46
C TRP A 44 -15.78 2.21 28.01
N LEU A 45 -16.92 1.52 27.85
CA LEU A 45 -18.22 1.94 28.39
C LEU A 45 -18.18 2.03 29.91
N ALA A 46 -17.69 1.00 30.60
CA ALA A 46 -17.58 0.98 32.06
C ALA A 46 -16.73 2.14 32.60
N ARG A 47 -15.69 2.55 31.85
CA ARG A 47 -14.84 3.70 32.21
C ARG A 47 -15.50 5.03 31.89
N SER A 48 -16.24 5.11 30.80
CA SER A 48 -16.68 6.39 30.21
C SER A 48 -18.10 6.76 30.60
N MET A 49 -18.90 5.81 31.07
CA MET A 49 -20.30 6.01 31.46
C MET A 49 -20.63 5.37 32.81
N PRO A 50 -20.10 5.90 33.92
CA PRO A 50 -20.61 5.53 35.24
C PRO A 50 -22.09 5.96 35.36
N GLN A 51 -22.93 5.09 35.92
CA GLN A 51 -24.35 5.40 36.15
C GLN A 51 -24.49 6.67 37.01
N ALA A 52 -25.28 7.64 36.54
CA ALA A 52 -25.51 8.88 37.27
C ALA A 52 -26.58 8.70 38.35
N VAL A 53 -26.42 9.37 39.49
CA VAL A 53 -27.42 9.37 40.57
C VAL A 53 -28.71 10.03 40.06
N GLY A 54 -29.81 9.27 40.03
CA GLY A 54 -31.13 9.75 39.63
C GLY A 54 -31.57 9.37 38.21
N GLN A 55 -30.75 8.67 37.43
CA GLN A 55 -31.14 8.10 36.15
C GLN A 55 -31.89 6.77 36.38
N SER A 56 -33.01 6.56 35.68
CA SER A 56 -33.69 5.27 35.70
C SER A 56 -32.92 4.21 34.91
N ASP A 57 -33.15 2.93 35.20
CA ASP A 57 -32.49 1.82 34.50
C ASP A 57 -32.82 1.82 33.00
N ASP A 58 -34.05 2.20 32.62
CA ASP A 58 -34.48 2.30 31.22
C ASP A 58 -33.74 3.44 30.49
N GLU A 59 -33.66 4.63 31.09
CA GLU A 59 -32.91 5.76 30.51
C GLU A 59 -31.41 5.47 30.38
N PHE A 60 -30.86 4.68 31.30
CA PHE A 60 -29.47 4.24 31.21
C PHE A 60 -29.28 3.18 30.12
N GLY A 61 -30.21 2.23 29.98
CA GLY A 61 -30.23 1.24 28.90
C GLY A 61 -30.26 1.89 27.52
N ASP A 62 -31.18 2.83 27.29
CA ASP A 62 -31.30 3.56 26.01
C ASP A 62 -30.01 4.32 25.66
N LEU A 63 -29.38 4.94 26.68
CA LEU A 63 -28.10 5.64 26.50
C LEU A 63 -26.97 4.67 26.14
N VAL A 64 -26.90 3.52 26.80
CA VAL A 64 -25.93 2.46 26.50
C VAL A 64 -26.07 1.98 25.06
N GLU A 65 -27.29 1.66 24.61
CA GLU A 65 -27.54 1.22 23.23
C GLU A 65 -27.14 2.29 22.19
N ALA A 66 -27.44 3.56 22.46
CA ALA A 66 -27.07 4.66 21.58
C ALA A 66 -25.54 4.81 21.48
N VAL A 67 -24.84 4.73 22.62
CA VAL A 67 -23.38 4.85 22.67
C VAL A 67 -22.70 3.65 22.01
N GLU A 68 -23.20 2.44 22.22
CA GLU A 68 -22.72 1.25 21.51
C GLU A 68 -22.84 1.40 19.99
N ARG A 69 -23.95 1.96 19.50
CA ARG A 69 -24.15 2.22 18.07
C ARG A 69 -23.11 3.18 17.50
N GLU A 70 -22.86 4.29 18.17
CA GLU A 70 -21.86 5.28 17.73
C GLU A 70 -20.43 4.73 17.83
N PHE A 71 -20.13 3.97 18.88
CA PHE A 71 -18.84 3.28 19.01
C PHE A 71 -18.60 2.30 17.85
N ASN A 72 -19.62 1.52 17.51
CA ASN A 72 -19.59 0.60 16.37
C ASN A 72 -19.39 1.33 15.03
N ALA A 73 -20.06 2.46 14.84
CA ALA A 73 -19.88 3.29 13.64
C ALA A 73 -18.44 3.81 13.54
N GLY A 74 -17.90 4.41 14.62
CA GLY A 74 -16.53 4.92 14.65
C GLY A 74 -15.47 3.83 14.46
N ALA A 75 -15.69 2.63 15.01
CA ALA A 75 -14.80 1.49 14.80
C ALA A 75 -14.80 1.03 13.33
N ALA A 76 -15.97 0.99 12.68
CA ALA A 76 -16.10 0.65 11.27
C ALA A 76 -15.40 1.69 10.36
N GLU A 77 -15.57 2.98 10.67
CA GLU A 77 -14.88 4.06 9.97
C GLU A 77 -13.35 3.93 10.09
N ALA A 78 -12.84 3.68 11.29
CA ALA A 78 -11.40 3.50 11.53
C ALA A 78 -10.82 2.32 10.74
N VAL A 79 -11.53 1.19 10.69
CA VAL A 79 -11.14 0.02 9.89
C VAL A 79 -11.16 0.34 8.39
N SER A 80 -12.16 1.09 7.92
CA SER A 80 -12.23 1.52 6.52
C SER A 80 -11.06 2.44 6.15
N ALA A 81 -10.78 3.45 6.97
CA ALA A 81 -9.67 4.37 6.77
C ALA A 81 -8.32 3.65 6.72
N ALA A 82 -8.08 2.71 7.66
CA ALA A 82 -6.86 1.91 7.67
C ALA A 82 -6.70 1.06 6.40
N ARG A 83 -7.80 0.51 5.85
CA ARG A 83 -7.78 -0.23 4.58
C ARG A 83 -7.51 0.68 3.38
N GLU A 84 -8.04 1.89 3.38
CA GLU A 84 -7.79 2.87 2.32
C GLU A 84 -6.34 3.35 2.31
N ASP A 85 -5.76 3.61 3.47
CA ASP A 85 -4.35 3.98 3.60
C ASP A 85 -3.42 2.86 3.13
N GLU A 86 -3.74 1.60 3.48
CA GLU A 86 -2.99 0.45 3.01
C GLU A 86 -3.08 0.29 1.48
N LYS A 87 -4.29 0.45 0.90
CA LYS A 87 -4.45 0.44 -0.56
C LYS A 87 -3.66 1.55 -1.22
N ARG A 88 -3.64 2.76 -0.64
CA ARG A 88 -2.89 3.89 -1.16
C ARG A 88 -1.40 3.58 -1.21
N LYS A 89 -0.84 3.01 -0.15
CA LYS A 89 0.56 2.57 -0.11
C LYS A 89 0.86 1.54 -1.19
N GLN A 90 0.03 0.51 -1.32
CA GLN A 90 0.19 -0.51 -2.36
C GLN A 90 0.13 0.07 -3.78
N VAL A 91 -0.71 1.09 -4.02
CA VAL A 91 -0.75 1.79 -5.32
C VAL A 91 0.52 2.59 -5.55
N ILE A 92 1.03 3.30 -4.54
CA ILE A 92 2.29 4.06 -4.64
C ILE A 92 3.46 3.11 -4.92
N GLU A 93 3.60 2.03 -4.15
CA GLU A 93 4.65 1.01 -4.37
C GLU A 93 4.58 0.43 -5.79
N ARG A 94 3.39 0.13 -6.29
CA ARG A 94 3.22 -0.38 -7.66
C ARG A 94 3.58 0.66 -8.72
N ILE A 95 3.27 1.94 -8.49
CA ILE A 95 3.64 3.02 -9.40
C ILE A 95 5.17 3.20 -9.40
N ASP A 96 5.80 3.14 -8.24
CA ASP A 96 7.25 3.21 -8.09
C ASP A 96 7.96 2.07 -8.84
N ASP A 97 7.51 0.82 -8.67
CA ASP A 97 8.02 -0.34 -9.43
C ASP A 97 7.91 -0.12 -10.95
N LEU A 98 6.74 0.34 -11.41
CA LEU A 98 6.50 0.59 -12.84
C LEU A 98 7.40 1.72 -13.37
N LEU A 99 7.54 2.82 -12.64
CA LEU A 99 8.38 3.94 -13.04
C LEU A 99 9.86 3.56 -13.03
N THR A 100 10.30 2.76 -12.06
CA THR A 100 11.67 2.22 -11.99
C THR A 100 11.96 1.35 -13.22
N ASP A 101 11.06 0.43 -13.58
CA ASP A 101 11.19 -0.40 -14.77
C ASP A 101 11.25 0.42 -16.06
N GLN A 102 10.37 1.41 -16.21
CA GLN A 102 10.37 2.30 -17.39
C GLN A 102 11.63 3.16 -17.47
N THR A 103 12.12 3.65 -16.33
CA THR A 103 13.36 4.42 -16.24
C THR A 103 14.55 3.56 -16.68
N ALA A 104 14.63 2.31 -16.23
CA ALA A 104 15.69 1.39 -16.63
C ALA A 104 15.66 1.11 -18.15
N ILE A 105 14.47 0.95 -18.74
CA ILE A 105 14.31 0.81 -20.19
C ILE A 105 14.80 2.08 -20.91
N ALA A 106 14.45 3.26 -20.40
CA ALA A 106 14.84 4.53 -20.99
C ALA A 106 16.36 4.69 -21.03
N PHE A 107 17.07 4.41 -19.93
CA PHE A 107 18.53 4.43 -19.90
C PHE A 107 19.16 3.42 -20.86
N LYS A 108 18.59 2.21 -20.95
CA LYS A 108 19.09 1.21 -21.88
C LYS A 108 18.98 1.66 -23.34
N MET A 109 17.84 2.27 -23.70
CA MET A 109 17.63 2.83 -25.04
C MET A 109 18.57 4.02 -25.30
N GLN A 110 18.74 4.91 -24.33
CA GLN A 110 19.71 6.01 -24.40
C GLN A 110 21.13 5.49 -24.66
N GLY A 111 21.57 4.46 -23.94
CA GLY A 111 22.89 3.86 -24.12
C GLY A 111 23.08 3.20 -25.50
N LEU A 112 22.03 2.53 -26.01
CA LEU A 112 22.04 1.96 -27.35
C LEU A 112 22.15 3.06 -28.42
N LEU A 113 21.37 4.14 -28.28
CA LEU A 113 21.40 5.27 -29.20
C LEU A 113 22.76 5.98 -29.18
N GLN A 114 23.35 6.16 -27.99
CA GLN A 114 24.72 6.67 -27.85
C GLN A 114 25.71 5.81 -28.63
N PHE A 115 25.65 4.48 -28.48
CA PHE A 115 26.51 3.57 -29.25
C PHE A 115 26.31 3.72 -30.77
N MET A 116 25.06 3.82 -31.23
CA MET A 116 24.75 3.99 -32.65
C MET A 116 25.25 5.33 -33.21
N VAL A 117 25.13 6.42 -32.45
CA VAL A 117 25.62 7.75 -32.82
C VAL A 117 27.15 7.74 -32.99
N GLU A 118 27.87 7.13 -32.05
CA GLU A 118 29.34 7.04 -32.10
C GLU A 118 29.84 6.13 -33.24
N ALA A 119 29.05 5.12 -33.63
CA ALA A 119 29.40 4.20 -34.71
C ALA A 119 29.16 4.79 -36.11
N LEU A 120 28.39 5.87 -36.24
CA LEU A 120 28.02 6.46 -37.54
C LEU A 120 28.96 7.60 -37.96
N PRO A 121 29.31 7.67 -39.27
CA PRO A 121 29.99 8.83 -39.82
C PRO A 121 29.07 10.06 -39.76
N ASP A 122 29.66 11.25 -39.81
CA ASP A 122 28.90 12.49 -39.84
C ASP A 122 27.99 12.58 -41.07
N ASP A 123 26.84 13.24 -40.88
CA ASP A 123 25.86 13.42 -41.94
C ASP A 123 26.43 14.30 -43.06
N SER A 124 26.29 13.85 -44.31
CA SER A 124 26.80 14.53 -45.50
C SER A 124 25.68 15.18 -46.32
N GLN A 125 25.99 16.29 -47.01
CA GLN A 125 25.05 16.94 -47.93
C GLN A 125 24.45 15.96 -48.94
N GLY A 126 23.13 16.04 -49.14
CA GLY A 126 22.39 15.20 -50.09
C GLY A 126 22.07 13.78 -49.60
N ARG A 127 22.42 13.42 -48.36
CA ARG A 127 22.01 12.15 -47.72
C ARG A 127 21.04 12.40 -46.56
N LEU A 128 20.42 11.32 -46.07
CA LEU A 128 19.55 11.39 -44.90
C LEU A 128 20.36 11.74 -43.63
N PRO A 129 19.85 12.62 -42.75
CA PRO A 129 20.55 13.06 -41.53
C PRO A 129 20.39 12.05 -40.39
N VAL A 130 20.96 10.85 -40.56
CA VAL A 130 20.74 9.72 -39.66
C VAL A 130 21.42 9.97 -38.31
N LYS A 131 22.67 10.45 -38.31
CA LYS A 131 23.41 10.68 -37.06
C LYS A 131 22.76 11.77 -36.23
N CYS A 132 22.41 12.91 -36.84
CA CYS A 132 21.71 14.01 -36.19
C CYS A 132 20.38 13.56 -35.57
N THR A 133 19.59 12.77 -36.32
CA THR A 133 18.30 12.24 -35.82
C THR A 133 18.49 11.32 -34.60
N LEU A 134 19.48 10.43 -34.64
CA LEU A 134 19.76 9.53 -33.52
C LEU A 134 20.32 10.27 -32.30
N THR A 135 21.09 11.34 -32.52
CA THR A 135 21.55 12.23 -31.43
C THR A 135 20.38 12.88 -30.71
N HIS A 136 19.41 13.42 -31.45
CA HIS A 136 18.21 14.00 -30.82
C HIS A 136 17.40 12.94 -30.07
N LEU A 137 17.20 11.76 -30.67
CA LEU A 137 16.46 10.68 -30.01
C LEU A 137 17.17 10.20 -28.74
N ARG A 138 18.51 10.17 -28.73
CA ARG A 138 19.29 9.86 -27.53
C ARG A 138 19.03 10.88 -26.42
N ASP A 139 19.05 12.16 -26.76
CA ASP A 139 18.86 13.25 -25.79
C ASP A 139 17.42 13.25 -25.26
N ASP A 140 16.43 13.04 -26.13
CA ASP A 140 15.02 12.86 -25.74
C ASP A 140 14.85 11.65 -24.78
N MET A 141 15.58 10.56 -25.02
CA MET A 141 15.54 9.39 -24.15
C MET A 141 16.20 9.62 -22.79
N MET A 142 17.26 10.44 -22.72
CA MET A 142 17.85 10.87 -21.45
C MET A 142 16.85 11.71 -20.66
N GLN A 143 16.24 12.70 -21.33
CA GLN A 143 15.24 13.57 -20.71
C GLN A 143 14.04 12.78 -20.19
N LEU A 144 13.58 11.76 -20.94
CA LEU A 144 12.52 10.88 -20.48
C LEU A 144 12.92 10.12 -19.21
N ALA A 145 14.14 9.59 -19.16
CA ALA A 145 14.62 8.86 -17.99
C ALA A 145 14.71 9.75 -16.74
N GLU A 146 15.20 10.98 -16.89
CA GLU A 146 15.27 11.98 -15.81
C GLU A 146 13.87 12.38 -15.33
N ASN A 147 12.95 12.67 -16.25
CA ASN A 147 11.57 13.03 -15.91
C ASN A 147 10.86 11.91 -15.14
N LEU A 148 11.12 10.64 -15.48
CA LEU A 148 10.55 9.50 -14.77
C LEU A 148 11.12 9.37 -13.35
N MET A 149 12.42 9.63 -13.14
CA MET A 149 13.00 9.66 -11.79
C MET A 149 12.45 10.82 -10.95
N ASP A 150 12.27 12.00 -11.54
CA ASP A 150 11.73 13.16 -10.83
C ASP A 150 10.28 12.89 -10.38
N LEU A 151 9.46 12.22 -11.22
CA LEU A 151 8.11 11.79 -10.85
C LEU A 151 8.10 10.82 -9.66
N VAL A 152 9.05 9.88 -9.61
CA VAL A 152 9.21 8.98 -8.44
C VAL A 152 9.52 9.80 -7.20
N ARG A 153 10.50 10.71 -7.28
CA ARG A 153 10.92 11.53 -6.14
C ARG A 153 9.80 12.44 -5.62
N GLU A 154 9.01 13.03 -6.52
CA GLU A 154 7.83 13.82 -6.14
C GLU A 154 6.75 12.96 -5.47
N ALA A 155 6.50 11.75 -5.98
CA ALA A 155 5.53 10.83 -5.39
C ALA A 155 5.94 10.33 -3.99
N GLU A 156 7.24 10.16 -3.74
CA GLU A 156 7.78 9.79 -2.41
C GLU A 156 7.74 10.92 -1.39
N HIS A 157 7.76 12.18 -1.84
CA HIS A 157 7.93 13.35 -0.96
C HIS A 157 6.67 14.20 -0.77
N GLY A 158 5.63 14.03 -1.60
CA GLY A 158 4.28 14.57 -1.37
C GLY A 158 4.22 16.06 -1.07
#